data_AF-A0A930GXG1-F1
#
_entry.id   AF-A0A930GXG1-F1
#
_cell.length_a   1.000
_cell.length_b   1.000
_cell.length_c   1.000
_cell.angle_alpha   90.00
_cell.angle_beta   90.00
_cell.angle_gamma   90.00
#
_symmetry.space_group_name_H-M   'P 1'
#
loop_
_entity.id
_entity.type
_entity.pdbx_description
1 polymer ?
#
loop_
_entity_poly.entity_id
_entity_poly.type
_entity_poly.pdbx_seq_one_letter_code
_entity_poly.pdbx_strand_id
1 'polypeptide(L)'
;MVLTVEKGRPEKSEGRSKKELAVYDYLDKLGISYERVDHPEAHTMEDCAVIEEAFSARVCKNLFLTNSKHSFYYLLMMPGEKVFKTAELSKAIGCGHLSFADGEEMERVLGCTPGSASVFG
;
A
#
# COMPACT_ATOMS: atom_id res chain seq x y z
N MET A 1 8.35 4.55 20.56
CA MET A 1 8.21 3.09 20.49
C MET A 1 9.38 2.57 19.66
N VAL A 2 10.13 1.58 20.12
CA VAL A 2 11.21 1.01 19.30
C VAL A 2 10.59 -0.07 18.44
N LEU A 3 10.52 0.19 17.13
CA LEU A 3 10.09 -0.81 16.15
C LEU A 3 11.27 -1.73 15.82
N THR A 4 11.00 -3.02 15.62
CA THR A 4 12.03 -4.01 15.31
C THR A 4 11.86 -4.46 13.87
N VAL A 5 12.91 -4.36 13.08
CA VAL A 5 12.97 -4.88 11.72
C VAL A 5 13.27 -6.38 11.77
N GLU A 6 12.38 -7.18 11.22
CA GLU A 6 12.49 -8.63 11.13
C GLU A 6 12.67 -9.04 9.67
N LYS A 7 13.47 -10.08 9.42
CA LYS A 7 13.71 -10.58 8.06
C LYS A 7 12.73 -11.70 7.72
N GLY A 8 12.08 -11.57 6.56
CA GLY A 8 11.14 -12.58 6.05
C GLY A 8 9.81 -12.65 6.81
N ARG A 9 9.10 -13.76 6.63
CA ARG A 9 7.78 -14.02 7.22
C ARG A 9 7.83 -14.17 8.75
N PRO A 10 6.73 -13.90 9.47
CA PRO A 10 6.63 -14.19 10.89
C PRO A 10 6.68 -15.70 11.16
N GLU A 11 7.27 -16.10 12.30
CA GLU A 11 7.37 -17.50 12.71
C GLU A 11 6.00 -18.13 13.01
N LYS A 12 5.06 -17.31 13.49
CA LYS A 12 3.69 -17.71 13.82
C LYS A 12 2.70 -16.96 12.94
N SER A 13 1.68 -17.68 12.48
CA SER A 13 0.57 -17.12 11.71
C SER A 13 -0.56 -16.54 12.57
N GLU A 14 -0.48 -16.65 13.90
CA GLU A 14 -1.48 -16.12 14.82
C GLU A 14 -1.62 -14.60 14.66
N GLY A 15 -2.86 -14.11 14.51
CA GLY A 15 -3.15 -12.69 14.29
C GLY A 15 -2.89 -12.18 12.88
N ARG A 16 -2.41 -13.03 11.95
CA ARG A 16 -2.12 -12.66 10.56
C ARG A 16 -3.34 -12.88 9.67
N SER A 17 -3.59 -11.94 8.76
CA SER A 17 -4.69 -12.09 7.82
C SER A 17 -4.37 -13.15 6.75
N LYS A 18 -5.40 -13.76 6.17
CA LYS A 18 -5.21 -14.71 5.05
C LYS A 18 -4.48 -14.06 3.87
N LYS A 19 -4.74 -12.77 3.63
CA LYS A 19 -4.10 -12.01 2.56
C LYS A 19 -2.61 -11.84 2.84
N GLU A 20 -2.26 -11.39 4.03
CA GLU A 20 -0.87 -11.22 4.45
C GLU A 20 -0.06 -12.52 4.30
N LEU A 21 -0.61 -13.65 4.75
CA LEU A 21 0.02 -14.96 4.57
C LEU A 21 0.22 -15.31 3.09
N ALA A 22 -0.77 -15.05 2.24
CA ALA A 22 -0.67 -15.29 0.81
C ALA A 22 0.42 -14.43 0.13
N VAL A 23 0.65 -13.20 0.62
CA VAL A 23 1.75 -12.33 0.14
C VAL A 23 3.10 -12.95 0.48
N TYR A 24 3.29 -13.40 1.73
CA TYR A 24 4.52 -14.08 2.12
C TYR A 24 4.76 -15.34 1.29
N ASP A 25 3.74 -16.19 1.13
CA ASP A 25 3.85 -17.40 0.32
C ASP A 25 4.23 -17.09 -1.14
N TYR A 26 3.71 -15.99 -1.69
CA TYR A 26 4.04 -15.55 -3.05
C TYR A 26 5.47 -15.02 -3.18
N LEU A 27 5.93 -14.19 -2.23
CA LEU A 27 7.29 -13.66 -2.21
C LEU A 27 8.33 -14.77 -2.00
N ASP A 28 8.06 -15.69 -1.07
CA ASP A 28 8.88 -16.86 -0.79
C ASP A 28 9.01 -17.75 -2.04
N LYS A 29 7.88 -17.99 -2.73
CA LYS A 29 7.86 -18.77 -3.98
C LYS A 29 8.69 -18.12 -5.08
N LEU A 30 8.74 -16.79 -5.13
CA LEU A 30 9.57 -16.05 -6.10
C LEU A 30 11.04 -15.92 -5.65
N GLY A 31 11.38 -16.33 -4.42
CA GLY A 31 12.72 -16.15 -3.85
C GLY A 31 13.07 -14.69 -3.59
N ILE A 32 12.08 -13.82 -3.42
CA ILE A 32 12.29 -12.40 -3.13
C ILE A 32 12.51 -12.25 -1.63
N SER A 33 13.69 -11.76 -1.24
CA SER A 33 13.97 -11.41 0.16
C SER A 33 13.28 -10.10 0.53
N TYR A 34 12.72 -10.04 1.74
CA TYR A 34 12.05 -8.86 2.27
C TYR A 34 12.28 -8.73 3.78
N GLU A 35 12.05 -7.52 4.27
CA GLU A 35 12.06 -7.17 5.69
C GLU A 35 10.66 -6.68 6.07
N ARG A 36 10.28 -6.87 7.32
CA ARG A 36 8.99 -6.44 7.87
C ARG A 36 9.17 -5.78 9.22
N VAL A 37 8.20 -4.97 9.59
CA VAL A 37 8.04 -4.36 10.91
C VAL A 37 6.56 -4.43 11.22
N ASP A 38 6.23 -4.96 12.38
CA ASP A 38 4.86 -4.88 12.89
C ASP A 38 4.72 -3.60 13.72
N HIS A 39 3.63 -2.89 13.49
CA HIS A 39 3.29 -1.69 14.23
C HIS A 39 1.77 -1.60 14.41
N PRO A 40 1.27 -0.91 15.45
CA PRO A 40 -0.14 -0.55 15.53
C PRO A 40 -0.53 0.38 14.36
N GLU A 41 -1.82 0.53 14.10
CA GLU A 41 -2.29 1.46 13.07
C GLU A 41 -1.68 2.85 13.26
N ALA A 42 -1.04 3.36 12.19
CA ALA A 42 -0.42 4.67 12.17
C ALA A 42 -1.42 5.66 11.60
N HIS A 43 -1.88 6.61 12.42
CA HIS A 43 -2.87 7.62 12.01
C HIS A 43 -2.26 9.01 11.89
N THR A 44 -1.07 9.22 12.46
CA THR A 44 -0.39 10.52 12.50
C THR A 44 0.88 10.52 11.65
N MET A 45 1.38 11.71 11.34
CA MET A 45 2.66 11.85 10.63
C MET A 45 3.83 11.43 11.51
N GLU A 46 3.70 11.62 12.83
CA GLU A 46 4.65 11.18 13.83
C GLU A 46 4.77 9.64 13.85
N ASP A 47 3.64 8.92 13.74
CA ASP A 47 3.65 7.45 13.65
C ASP A 47 4.40 6.99 12.37
N CYS A 48 4.15 7.67 11.25
CA CYS A 48 4.83 7.38 9.98
C CYS A 48 6.35 7.60 10.09
N ALA A 49 6.78 8.67 10.76
CA ALA A 49 8.21 8.98 10.92
C ALA A 49 8.96 7.89 11.70
N VAL A 50 8.33 7.31 12.74
CA VAL A 50 8.92 6.19 13.50
C VAL A 50 9.10 4.95 12.62
N ILE A 51 8.16 4.69 11.70
CA ILE A 51 8.23 3.58 10.74
C ILE A 51 9.33 3.82 9.70
N GLU A 52 9.43 5.05 9.16
CA GLU A 52 10.48 5.44 8.22
C GLU A 52 11.88 5.28 8.84
N GLU A 53 12.05 5.72 10.08
CA GLU A 53 13.31 5.58 10.83
C GLU A 53 13.69 4.10 10.99
N ALA A 54 12.72 3.26 11.37
CA ALA A 54 12.95 1.83 11.56
C ALA A 54 13.43 1.13 10.28
N PHE A 55 12.77 1.40 9.14
CA PHE A 55 13.14 0.78 7.86
C PHE A 55 14.29 1.49 7.12
N SER A 56 14.70 2.67 7.56
CA SER A 56 15.58 3.56 6.80
C SER A 56 15.08 3.75 5.34
N ALA A 57 13.76 3.74 5.15
CA ALA A 57 13.10 3.81 3.86
C ALA A 57 11.93 4.81 3.95
N ARG A 58 11.66 5.49 2.83
CA ARG A 58 10.56 6.47 2.76
C ARG A 58 9.24 5.75 2.58
N VAL A 59 8.24 6.10 3.38
CA VAL A 59 6.88 5.59 3.27
C VAL A 59 6.25 6.17 2.00
N CYS A 60 5.70 5.27 1.18
CA CYS A 60 4.91 5.62 0.01
C CYS A 60 3.42 5.64 0.38
N LYS A 61 2.67 6.59 -0.18
CA LYS A 61 1.21 6.52 -0.19
C LYS A 61 0.73 5.87 -1.49
N ASN A 62 -0.32 5.09 -1.35
CA ASN A 62 -0.98 4.37 -2.43
C ASN A 62 -2.35 5.01 -2.67
N LEU A 63 -2.56 5.55 -3.87
CA LEU A 63 -3.83 6.16 -4.26
C LEU A 63 -4.54 5.24 -5.26
N PHE A 64 -5.74 4.81 -4.92
CA PHE A 64 -6.57 3.99 -5.81
C PHE A 64 -7.56 4.86 -6.57
N LEU A 65 -7.40 4.90 -7.90
CA LEU A 65 -8.08 5.83 -8.79
C LEU A 65 -8.86 5.08 -9.87
N THR A 66 -9.87 5.74 -10.41
CA THR A 66 -10.69 5.23 -11.51
C THR A 66 -11.01 6.34 -12.51
N ASN A 67 -11.37 5.95 -13.74
CA ASN A 67 -11.89 6.89 -14.73
C ASN A 67 -13.39 7.16 -14.51
N SER A 68 -13.94 8.20 -15.13
CA SER A 68 -15.36 8.57 -14.97
C SER A 68 -16.39 7.49 -15.36
N LYS A 69 -15.96 6.45 -16.08
CA LYS A 69 -16.81 5.31 -16.49
C LYS A 69 -16.62 4.08 -15.61
N HIS A 70 -15.76 4.14 -14.60
CA HIS A 70 -15.42 3.01 -13.71
C HIS A 70 -15.00 1.75 -14.49
N SER A 71 -14.34 1.94 -15.62
CA SER A 71 -13.91 0.88 -16.54
C SER A 71 -12.42 0.59 -16.47
N PHE A 72 -11.63 1.50 -15.90
CA PHE A 72 -10.20 1.35 -15.68
C PHE A 72 -9.84 1.83 -14.28
N TYR A 73 -9.09 1.01 -13.57
CA TYR A 73 -8.59 1.28 -12.23
C TYR A 73 -7.06 1.42 -12.24
N TYR A 74 -6.56 2.31 -11.39
CA TYR A 74 -5.14 2.65 -11.32
C TYR A 74 -4.71 2.65 -9.86
N LEU A 75 -3.58 2.02 -9.57
CA LEU A 75 -2.90 2.14 -8.28
C LEU A 75 -1.66 3.03 -8.46
N LEU A 76 -1.71 4.25 -7.92
CA LEU A 76 -0.58 5.17 -7.94
C LEU A 76 0.22 5.08 -6.65
N MET A 77 1.47 4.65 -6.76
CA MET A 77 2.47 4.71 -5.70
C MET A 77 3.26 6.02 -5.79
N MET A 78 3.33 6.78 -4.70
CA MET A 78 4.10 8.02 -4.65
C MET A 78 4.63 8.31 -3.24
N PRO A 79 5.74 9.08 -3.09
CA PRO A 79 6.21 9.50 -1.77
C PRO A 79 5.12 10.22 -0.98
N GLY A 80 5.04 9.99 0.34
CA GLY A 80 4.01 10.58 1.20
C GLY A 80 3.88 12.10 1.06
N GLU A 81 5.02 12.79 1.11
CA GLU A 81 5.13 14.26 1.02
C GLU A 81 4.79 14.84 -0.35
N LYS A 82 4.79 14.04 -1.42
CA LYS A 82 4.54 14.55 -2.75
C LYS A 82 3.06 14.91 -2.90
N VAL A 83 2.76 16.15 -3.26
CA VAL A 83 1.38 16.59 -3.52
C VAL A 83 0.84 15.85 -4.74
N PHE A 84 -0.33 15.22 -4.58
CA PHE A 84 -1.01 14.56 -5.69
C PHE A 84 -1.77 15.57 -6.54
N LYS A 85 -1.50 15.57 -7.85
CA LYS A 85 -2.18 16.41 -8.83
C LYS A 85 -2.74 15.54 -9.94
N THR A 86 -4.04 15.25 -9.84
CA THR A 86 -4.76 14.38 -10.78
C THR A 86 -4.55 14.78 -12.24
N ALA A 87 -4.59 16.08 -12.56
CA ALA A 87 -4.43 16.57 -13.92
C ALA A 87 -3.04 16.31 -14.51
N GLU A 88 -1.98 16.33 -13.68
CA GLU A 88 -0.63 15.99 -14.13
C GLU A 88 -0.54 14.49 -14.44
N LEU A 89 -1.11 13.64 -13.58
CA LEU A 89 -1.14 12.19 -13.80
C LEU A 89 -1.95 11.84 -15.05
N SER A 90 -3.18 12.33 -15.17
CA SER A 90 -4.05 12.00 -16.30
C SER A 90 -3.43 12.39 -17.64
N LYS A 91 -2.77 13.56 -17.68
CA LYS A 91 -1.99 14.00 -18.84
C LYS A 91 -0.80 13.10 -19.12
N ALA A 92 -0.05 12.68 -18.08
CA ALA A 92 1.14 11.86 -18.23
C ALA A 92 0.83 10.44 -18.76
N ILE A 93 -0.29 9.85 -18.35
CA ILE A 93 -0.70 8.51 -18.79
C ILE A 93 -1.69 8.53 -19.97
N GLY A 94 -1.99 9.71 -20.52
CA GLY A 94 -2.85 9.87 -21.68
C GLY A 94 -4.31 9.45 -21.45
N CYS A 95 -4.83 9.57 -20.22
CA CYS A 95 -6.20 9.21 -19.89
C CYS A 95 -7.08 10.45 -19.63
N GLY A 96 -8.39 10.21 -19.59
CA GLY A 96 -9.37 11.23 -19.18
C GLY A 96 -9.26 11.58 -17.69
N HIS A 97 -10.24 12.34 -17.19
CA HIS A 97 -10.31 12.68 -15.78
C HIS A 97 -10.30 11.43 -14.90
N LEU A 98 -9.53 11.48 -13.81
CA LEU A 98 -9.44 10.45 -12.79
C LEU A 98 -10.06 10.95 -11.49
N SER A 99 -10.73 10.06 -10.79
CA SER A 99 -11.22 10.28 -9.43
C SER A 99 -10.75 9.15 -8.52
N PHE A 100 -10.88 9.32 -7.21
CA PHE A 100 -10.71 8.18 -6.30
C PHE A 100 -11.82 7.16 -6.54
N ALA A 101 -11.45 5.88 -6.54
CA ALA A 101 -12.41 4.79 -6.47
C ALA A 101 -12.96 4.68 -5.05
N ASP A 102 -14.18 4.18 -4.91
CA ASP A 102 -14.79 4.00 -3.59
C ASP A 102 -14.28 2.74 -2.87
N GLY A 103 -14.73 2.56 -1.62
CA GLY A 103 -14.31 1.43 -0.79
C GLY A 103 -14.79 0.07 -1.29
N GLU A 104 -15.99 -0.01 -1.87
CA GLU A 104 -16.53 -1.27 -2.41
C GLU A 104 -15.74 -1.69 -3.67
N GLU A 105 -15.41 -0.72 -4.53
CA GLU A 105 -14.56 -0.94 -5.68
C GLU A 105 -13.14 -1.37 -5.28
N MET A 106 -12.61 -0.77 -4.22
CA MET A 106 -11.29 -1.11 -3.69
C MET A 106 -11.23 -2.54 -3.16
N GLU A 107 -12.25 -2.97 -2.41
CA GLU A 107 -12.35 -4.36 -1.94
C GLU A 107 -12.55 -5.32 -3.12
N ARG A 108 -13.38 -4.96 -4.09
CA ARG A 108 -13.63 -5.81 -5.26
C ARG A 108 -12.40 -5.97 -6.17
N VAL A 109 -11.63 -4.91 -6.38
CA VAL A 109 -10.53 -4.88 -7.37
C VAL A 109 -9.16 -5.14 -6.75
N LEU A 110 -8.89 -4.57 -5.57
CA LEU A 110 -7.63 -4.72 -4.84
C LEU A 110 -7.76 -5.61 -3.59
N GLY A 111 -8.96 -6.10 -3.25
CA GLY A 111 -9.17 -6.84 -1.99
C GLY A 111 -8.85 -6.05 -0.72
N CYS A 112 -8.59 -4.74 -0.80
CA CYS A 112 -8.15 -3.91 0.31
C CYS A 112 -9.29 -3.01 0.76
N THR A 113 -9.20 -2.54 2.00
CA THR A 113 -10.14 -1.58 2.57
C THR A 113 -9.57 -0.15 2.52
N PRO A 114 -10.41 0.89 2.60
CA PRO A 114 -9.92 2.27 2.77
C PRO A 114 -8.91 2.36 3.92
N GLY A 115 -7.77 3.01 3.67
CA GLY A 115 -6.64 3.08 4.61
C GLY A 115 -5.60 1.97 4.47
N SER A 116 -5.88 0.88 3.73
CA SER A 116 -4.96 -0.27 3.54
C SER A 116 -4.57 -0.52 2.08
N ALA A 117 -4.63 0.52 1.23
CA ALA A 117 -4.22 0.44 -0.17
C ALA A 117 -2.77 -0.06 -0.28
N SER A 118 -2.56 -1.11 -1.07
CA SER A 118 -1.25 -1.74 -1.23
C SER A 118 -1.10 -2.35 -2.62
N VAL A 119 0.13 -2.42 -3.11
CA VAL A 119 0.49 -3.17 -4.34
C VAL A 119 0.30 -4.67 -4.16
N PHE A 120 0.23 -5.15 -2.92
CA PHE A 120 -0.04 -6.53 -2.56
C PHE A 120 -1.53 -6.83 -2.35
N GLY A 121 -2.41 -5.90 -2.76
CA GLY A 121 -3.86 -6.07 -2.73
C GLY A 121 -4.33 -7.27 -3.52
#